data_AF-A0A2V8M6C5-F1
#
_entry.id   AF-A0A2V8M6C5-F1
#
_cell.length_a   1.000
_cell.length_b   1.000
_cell.length_c   1.000
_cell.angle_alpha   90.00
_cell.angle_beta   90.00
_cell.angle_gamma   90.00
#
_symmetry.space_group_name_H-M   'P 1'
#
loop_
_entity.id
_entity.type
_entity.pdbx_description
1 polymer ?
#
loop_
_entity_poly.entity_id
_entity_poly.type
_entity_poly.pdbx_seq_one_letter_code
_entity_poly.pdbx_strand_id
1 'polypeptide(L)'
;MYSALLYLVTLFAMACSHPGKGSGDIESSPQSQTSFKVETVVENLQVPWSIVWAPDGRMIFTERPGRVRVYENGRLRPEPLFVVPDVEPKGESGLM
;
A
#
# COMPACT_ATOMS: atom_id res chain seq x y z
N MET A 1 21.43 38.00 14.64
CA MET A 1 20.05 37.54 14.88
C MET A 1 19.43 36.82 13.67
N TYR A 2 19.78 37.14 12.41
CA TYR A 2 19.31 36.40 11.23
C TYR A 2 20.03 35.05 10.98
N SER A 3 21.28 34.90 11.44
CA SER A 3 22.07 33.66 11.24
C SER A 3 21.50 32.45 12.00
N ALA A 4 20.93 32.65 13.20
CA ALA A 4 20.28 31.57 13.97
C ALA A 4 18.96 31.10 13.32
N LEU A 5 18.28 31.97 12.57
CA LEU A 5 17.04 31.65 11.87
C LEU A 5 17.29 30.81 10.60
N LEU A 6 18.44 30.99 9.95
CA LEU A 6 18.86 30.18 8.79
C LEU A 6 19.27 28.75 9.18
N TYR A 7 19.88 28.56 10.35
CA TYR A 7 20.25 27.22 10.85
C TYR A 7 19.04 26.37 11.28
N LEU A 8 17.93 27.00 11.69
CA LEU A 8 16.72 26.29 12.11
C LEU A 8 15.93 25.72 10.91
N VAL A 9 16.02 26.36 9.74
CA VAL A 9 15.31 25.96 8.51
C VAL A 9 16.01 24.78 7.81
N THR A 10 17.33 24.65 7.92
CA THR A 10 18.08 23.55 7.29
C THR A 10 17.94 22.21 8.02
N LEU A 11 17.66 22.22 9.33
CA LEU A 11 17.48 21.00 10.13
C LEU A 11 16.14 20.28 9.92
N PHE A 12 15.14 20.94 9.32
CA PHE A 12 13.81 20.36 9.12
C PHE A 12 13.68 19.53 7.82
N ALA A 13 14.64 19.63 6.89
CA ALA A 13 14.55 19.03 5.56
C ALA A 13 15.14 17.61 5.43
N MET A 14 15.79 17.07 6.47
CA MET A 14 16.44 15.75 6.43
C MET A 14 15.69 14.64 7.18
N ALA A 15 14.49 14.91 7.69
CA ALA A 15 13.68 13.89 8.33
C ALA A 15 12.65 13.35 7.32
N CYS A 16 12.88 12.11 6.88
CA CYS A 16 11.98 11.24 6.08
C CYS A 16 12.20 11.23 4.56
N SER A 17 13.36 10.73 4.14
CA SER A 17 13.46 9.94 2.90
C SER A 17 14.01 8.56 3.25
N HIS A 18 13.18 7.68 3.81
CA HIS A 18 13.50 6.24 3.83
C HIS A 18 13.02 5.68 2.49
N PRO A 19 13.91 5.30 1.56
CA PRO A 19 13.49 4.48 0.43
C PRO A 19 12.96 3.17 1.02
N GLY A 20 11.66 2.93 0.90
CA GLY A 20 11.13 1.59 1.17
C GLY A 20 11.92 0.60 0.30
N LYS A 21 12.24 -0.58 0.85
CA LYS A 21 12.76 -1.69 0.03
C LYS A 21 11.76 -1.91 -1.10
N GLY A 22 12.19 -1.60 -2.32
CA GLY A 22 11.32 -1.39 -3.46
C GLY A 22 11.07 -2.68 -4.21
N SER A 23 9.98 -2.67 -4.99
CA SER A 23 9.76 -3.63 -6.07
C SER A 23 11.01 -3.76 -6.94
N GLY A 24 11.53 -4.98 -7.07
CA GLY A 24 12.67 -5.28 -7.95
C GLY A 24 13.82 -6.02 -7.27
N ASP A 25 13.95 -5.90 -5.96
CA ASP A 25 15.08 -6.47 -5.22
C ASP A 25 14.92 -7.99 -5.02
N ILE A 26 16.04 -8.71 -5.18
CA ILE A 26 16.12 -10.11 -4.77
C ILE A 26 16.43 -10.17 -3.29
N GLU A 27 15.46 -10.61 -2.52
CA GLU A 27 15.58 -10.86 -1.09
C GLU A 27 15.83 -12.34 -0.84
N SER A 28 16.53 -12.63 0.25
CA SER A 28 16.77 -14.00 0.71
C SER A 28 16.18 -14.14 2.10
N SER A 29 15.40 -15.20 2.31
CA SER A 29 14.95 -15.54 3.67
C SER A 29 16.14 -16.07 4.48
N PRO A 30 16.38 -15.59 5.71
CA PRO A 30 17.42 -16.14 6.57
C PRO A 30 17.07 -17.56 7.05
N GLN A 31 15.80 -17.95 7.00
CA GLN A 31 15.30 -19.25 7.51
C GLN A 31 15.18 -20.32 6.42
N SER A 32 14.75 -19.96 5.21
CA SER A 32 14.77 -20.85 4.05
C SER A 32 15.78 -20.27 3.09
N GLN A 33 16.78 -21.05 2.65
CA GLN A 33 17.79 -20.61 1.67
C GLN A 33 17.15 -20.40 0.28
N THR A 34 16.16 -19.52 0.22
CA THR A 34 15.27 -19.25 -0.90
C THR A 34 15.38 -17.77 -1.18
N SER A 35 15.82 -17.47 -2.40
CA SER A 35 15.75 -16.13 -2.96
C SER A 35 14.37 -15.90 -3.57
N PHE A 36 13.80 -14.73 -3.34
CA PHE A 36 12.56 -14.28 -3.95
C PHE A 36 12.70 -12.84 -4.41
N LYS A 37 11.95 -12.48 -5.45
CA LYS A 37 11.88 -11.11 -5.92
C LYS A 37 10.57 -10.50 -5.44
N VAL A 38 10.65 -9.34 -4.80
CA VAL A 38 9.44 -8.59 -4.41
C VAL A 38 9.06 -7.68 -5.57
N GLU A 39 7.80 -7.71 -6.00
CA GLU A 39 7.29 -6.82 -7.04
C GLU A 39 5.96 -6.20 -6.62
N THR A 40 5.78 -4.92 -6.95
CA THR A 40 4.50 -4.24 -6.75
C THR A 40 3.54 -4.69 -7.84
N VAL A 41 2.50 -5.45 -7.47
CA VAL A 41 1.49 -5.93 -8.42
C VAL A 41 0.39 -4.89 -8.64
N VAL A 42 -0.01 -4.16 -7.59
CA VAL A 42 -1.08 -3.16 -7.61
C VAL A 42 -0.73 -2.00 -6.68
N GLU A 43 -0.96 -0.78 -7.15
CA GLU A 43 -0.78 0.46 -6.38
C GLU A 43 -2.13 1.17 -6.17
N ASN A 44 -2.11 2.26 -5.39
CA ASN A 44 -3.27 3.16 -5.18
C ASN A 44 -4.47 2.49 -4.48
N LEU A 45 -4.20 1.51 -3.63
CA LEU A 45 -5.18 0.95 -2.68
C LEU A 45 -5.17 1.72 -1.36
N GLN A 46 -6.32 1.88 -0.73
CA GLN A 46 -6.45 2.55 0.57
C GLN A 46 -6.57 1.52 1.70
N VAL A 47 -5.44 1.22 2.35
CA VAL A 47 -5.37 0.28 3.50
C VAL A 47 -6.08 -1.04 3.16
N PRO A 48 -5.52 -1.83 2.20
CA PRO A 48 -6.11 -3.10 1.81
C PRO A 48 -6.05 -4.10 2.97
N TRP A 49 -7.17 -4.74 3.29
CA TRP A 49 -7.28 -5.73 4.36
C TRP A 49 -7.08 -7.15 3.86
N SER A 50 -7.79 -7.51 2.79
CA SER A 50 -7.79 -8.86 2.24
C SER A 50 -7.72 -8.85 0.72
N ILE A 51 -7.28 -9.98 0.17
CA ILE A 51 -7.25 -10.25 -1.26
C ILE A 51 -7.79 -11.66 -1.52
N VAL A 52 -8.58 -11.81 -2.57
CA VAL A 52 -8.97 -13.10 -3.14
C VAL A 52 -8.77 -13.12 -4.65
N TRP A 53 -8.45 -14.30 -5.18
CA TRP A 53 -8.43 -14.55 -6.62
C TRP A 53 -9.75 -15.19 -7.04
N ALA A 54 -10.46 -14.53 -7.96
CA ALA A 54 -11.67 -15.07 -8.54
C ALA A 54 -11.34 -16.17 -9.58
N PRO A 55 -12.27 -17.09 -9.86
CA PRO A 55 -12.06 -18.15 -10.87
C PRO A 55 -11.77 -17.63 -12.28
N ASP A 56 -12.17 -16.40 -12.59
CA ASP A 56 -11.90 -15.71 -13.85
C ASP A 56 -10.54 -14.98 -13.88
N GLY A 57 -9.72 -15.15 -12.85
CA GLY A 57 -8.37 -14.59 -12.76
C GLY A 57 -8.31 -13.16 -12.20
N ARG A 58 -9.43 -12.54 -11.85
CA ARG A 58 -9.43 -11.22 -11.22
C ARG A 58 -8.93 -11.28 -9.79
N MET A 59 -8.26 -10.22 -9.35
CA MET A 59 -7.92 -10.02 -7.93
C MET A 59 -8.94 -9.06 -7.33
N ILE A 60 -9.57 -9.45 -6.22
CA ILE A 60 -10.56 -8.65 -5.50
C ILE A 60 -9.98 -8.28 -4.14
N PHE A 61 -10.10 -7.02 -3.76
CA PHE A 61 -9.56 -6.48 -2.52
C PHE A 61 -10.66 -5.86 -1.68
N THR A 62 -10.57 -6.01 -0.36
CA THR A 62 -11.33 -5.20 0.60
C THR A 62 -10.43 -4.07 1.10
N GLU A 63 -10.94 -2.84 1.11
CA GLU A 63 -10.25 -1.65 1.64
C GLU A 63 -10.95 -1.22 2.93
N ARG A 64 -10.17 -0.90 3.97
CA ARG A 64 -10.67 -0.35 5.25
C ARG A 64 -11.82 0.67 5.16
N PRO A 65 -11.80 1.68 4.27
CA PRO A 65 -12.91 2.62 4.04
C PRO A 65 -14.23 2.03 3.54
N GLY A 66 -14.34 0.71 3.34
CA GLY A 66 -15.57 0.06 2.88
C GLY A 66 -15.64 -0.16 1.36
N ARG A 67 -14.52 -0.04 0.64
CA ARG A 67 -14.51 -0.27 -0.83
C ARG A 67 -14.11 -1.71 -1.15
N VAL A 68 -14.80 -2.30 -2.11
CA VAL A 68 -14.39 -3.54 -2.79
C VAL A 68 -13.75 -3.15 -4.11
N ARG A 69 -12.45 -3.42 -4.25
CA ARG A 69 -11.68 -3.08 -5.47
C ARG A 69 -11.44 -4.32 -6.32
N VAL A 70 -11.27 -4.09 -7.62
CA VAL A 70 -10.99 -5.15 -8.59
C VAL A 70 -9.80 -4.75 -9.45
N TYR A 71 -8.82 -5.66 -9.51
CA TYR A 71 -7.73 -5.61 -10.48
C TYR A 71 -7.96 -6.67 -11.55
N GLU A 72 -7.97 -6.24 -12.80
CA GLU A 72 -8.26 -7.07 -13.96
C GLU A 72 -7.53 -6.52 -15.17
N ASN A 73 -7.11 -7.38 -16.10
CA ASN A 73 -6.40 -6.98 -17.32
C ASN A 73 -5.16 -6.10 -17.05
N GLY A 74 -4.41 -6.41 -15.99
CA GLY A 74 -3.19 -5.68 -15.64
C GLY A 74 -3.41 -4.29 -15.05
N ARG A 75 -4.64 -3.95 -14.62
CA ARG A 75 -4.96 -2.62 -14.08
C ARG A 75 -5.97 -2.67 -12.94
N LEU A 76 -5.80 -1.76 -11.99
CA LEU A 76 -6.80 -1.48 -10.98
C LEU A 76 -7.94 -0.69 -11.63
N ARG A 77 -9.19 -1.15 -11.45
CA ARG A 77 -10.34 -0.37 -11.92
C ARG A 77 -10.39 1.00 -11.21
N PRO A 78 -10.68 2.10 -11.95
CA PRO A 78 -10.84 3.42 -11.35
C PRO A 78 -11.95 3.44 -10.30
N GLU A 79 -13.14 2.96 -10.68
CA GLU A 79 -14.28 2.86 -9.78
C GLU A 79 -14.28 1.54 -9.00
N PRO A 80 -14.65 1.56 -7.72
CA PRO A 80 -14.81 0.34 -6.94
C PRO A 80 -15.88 -0.57 -7.57
N LEU A 81 -15.75 -1.87 -7.37
CA LEU A 81 -16.80 -2.82 -7.74
C LEU A 81 -18.03 -2.59 -6.88
N PHE A 82 -17.82 -2.29 -5.60
CA PHE A 82 -18.87 -2.02 -4.65
C PHE A 82 -18.36 -1.14 -3.51
N VAL A 83 -19.25 -0.35 -2.91
CA VAL A 83 -18.98 0.39 -1.67
C VAL A 83 -19.98 -0.08 -0.63
N VAL A 84 -19.47 -0.70 0.43
CA VAL A 84 -20.28 -1.15 1.56
C VAL A 84 -20.66 0.08 2.38
N PRO A 85 -21.96 0.34 2.60
CA PRO A 85 -22.40 1.45 3.44
C PRO A 85 -22.08 1.19 4.91
N ASP A 86 -22.08 2.27 5.70
CA ASP A 86 -22.01 2.22 7.18
C ASP A 86 -20.77 1.51 7.76
N VAL A 87 -19.65 1.51 7.03
CA VAL A 87 -18.36 1.03 7.51
C VAL A 87 -17.67 2.13 8.33
N GLU A 88 -17.27 1.83 9.57
CA GLU A 88 -16.48 2.71 10.43
C GLU A 88 -14.96 2.44 10.22
N PRO A 89 -14.19 3.32 9.57
CA PRO A 89 -12.81 3.03 9.21
C PRO A 89 -11.82 3.58 10.24
N LYS A 90 -12.02 3.32 11.54
CA LYS A 90 -11.18 3.84 12.64
C LYS A 90 -10.44 2.74 13.40
N GLY A 91 -9.15 2.99 13.68
CA GLY A 91 -8.29 2.00 14.35
C GLY A 91 -8.21 0.71 13.54
N GLU A 92 -8.49 -0.40 14.21
CA GLU A 92 -8.56 -1.75 13.62
C GLU A 92 -9.95 -2.10 13.05
N SER A 93 -10.88 -1.14 13.01
CA SER A 93 -12.18 -1.30 12.36
C SER A 93 -12.10 -1.05 10.85
N GLY A 94 -13.06 -1.61 10.10
CA GLY A 94 -13.24 -1.39 8.68
C GLY A 94 -13.84 -2.61 7.98
N LEU A 95 -13.79 -2.61 6.66
CA LEU A 95 -14.20 -3.75 5.84
C LEU A 95 -13.04 -4.75 5.70
N MET A 96 -12.99 -5.75 6.58
CA MET A 96 -12.00 -6.84 6.53
C MET A 96 -12.31 -7.83 5.42
#